data_AF-A0AAV8GE60-F1
#
_entry.id   AF-A0AAV8GE60-F1
#
_cell.length_a   1.000
_cell.length_b   1.000
_cell.length_c   1.000
_cell.angle_alpha   90.00
_cell.angle_beta   90.00
_cell.angle_gamma   90.00
#
_symmetry.space_group_name_H-M   'P 1'
#
loop_
_entity.id
_entity.type
_entity.pdbx_description
1 polymer ?
#
loop_
_entity_poly.entity_id
_entity_poly.type
_entity_poly.pdbx_seq_one_letter_code
_entity_poly.pdbx_strand_id
1 'polypeptide(L)'
;MSSNILYQDLLVAANRYQLEGLKTLCEERLRRTISVDTVVSLLIVAGQHNWDYLKEECFEFIADRNNFEVAFRSEFDHLIRSYPSLMGELRQKVLSAN
;
A
#
# COMPACT_ATOMS: atom_id res chain seq x y z
N MET A 1 -10.82 6.85 9.76
CA MET A 1 -10.92 5.64 8.91
C MET A 1 -11.86 5.80 7.70
N SER A 2 -12.88 6.67 7.72
CA SER A 2 -13.87 6.79 6.63
C SER A 2 -13.35 7.35 5.30
N SER A 3 -12.30 8.17 5.30
CA SER A 3 -11.84 8.85 4.07
C SER A 3 -11.06 7.94 3.12
N ASN A 4 -10.33 6.94 3.61
CA ASN A 4 -9.48 6.08 2.75
C ASN A 4 -10.31 5.14 1.88
N ILE A 5 -11.41 4.60 2.41
CA ILE A 5 -12.31 3.71 1.65
C ILE A 5 -12.91 4.48 0.46
N LEU A 6 -13.33 5.73 0.66
CA LEU A 6 -13.86 6.57 -0.41
C LEU A 6 -12.84 6.78 -1.55
N TYR A 7 -11.58 7.08 -1.23
CA TYR A 7 -10.54 7.26 -2.25
C TYR A 7 -10.13 5.94 -2.91
N GLN A 8 -10.20 4.82 -2.21
CA GLN A 8 -9.99 3.49 -2.80
C GLN A 8 -11.08 3.18 -3.83
N ASP A 9 -12.36 3.30 -3.45
CA ASP A 9 -13.50 3.07 -4.34
C ASP A 9 -13.44 3.99 -5.57
N LEU A 10 -13.09 5.26 -5.35
CA LEU A 10 -12.94 6.24 -6.41
C LEU A 10 -11.76 5.92 -7.33
N LEU A 11 -10.65 5.40 -6.81
CA LEU A 11 -9.51 4.95 -7.60
C LEU A 11 -9.84 3.69 -8.42
N VAL A 12 -10.60 2.75 -7.85
CA VAL A 12 -11.12 1.58 -8.60
C VAL A 12 -11.98 2.05 -9.77
N ALA A 13 -12.91 2.99 -9.52
CA ALA A 13 -13.74 3.56 -10.57
C ALA A 13 -12.90 4.33 -11.60
N ALA A 14 -11.95 5.16 -11.16
CA ALA A 14 -11.08 5.93 -12.05
C ALA A 14 -10.26 5.02 -12.98
N ASN A 15 -9.73 3.90 -12.46
CA ASN A 15 -9.01 2.92 -13.27
C ASN A 15 -9.96 2.21 -14.26
N ARG A 16 -11.16 1.80 -13.80
CA ARG A 16 -12.17 1.14 -14.65
C ARG A 16 -12.64 2.03 -15.81
N TYR A 17 -12.77 3.33 -15.58
CA TYR A 17 -13.26 4.30 -16.56
C TYR A 17 -12.13 5.10 -17.24
N GLN A 18 -10.86 4.74 -17.00
CA GLN A 18 -9.69 5.39 -17.61
C GLN A 18 -9.64 6.92 -17.36
N LEU A 19 -10.08 7.34 -16.18
CA LEU A 19 -10.10 8.74 -15.76
C LEU A 19 -8.75 9.11 -15.13
N GLU A 20 -7.71 9.28 -15.96
CA GLU A 20 -6.34 9.48 -15.50
C GLU A 20 -6.19 10.64 -14.50
N GLY A 21 -6.84 11.78 -14.73
CA GLY A 21 -6.78 12.91 -13.77
C GLY A 21 -7.38 12.59 -12.40
N LEU A 22 -8.45 11.80 -12.36
CA LEU A 22 -9.08 11.35 -11.12
C LEU A 22 -8.23 10.28 -10.42
N LYS A 23 -7.63 9.38 -11.21
CA LYS A 23 -6.71 8.35 -10.73
C LYS A 23 -5.53 8.99 -9.99
N THR A 24 -4.82 9.92 -10.63
CA THR A 24 -3.68 10.62 -10.02
C THR A 24 -4.08 11.32 -8.72
N LEU A 25 -5.24 11.99 -8.70
CA LEU A 25 -5.72 12.68 -7.50
C LEU A 25 -6.00 11.71 -6.36
N CYS A 26 -6.60 10.55 -6.64
CA CYS A 26 -6.86 9.54 -5.62
C CYS A 26 -5.57 8.90 -5.11
N GLU A 27 -4.63 8.58 -6.00
CA GLU A 27 -3.31 8.05 -5.64
C GLU A 27 -2.53 9.02 -4.74
N GLU A 28 -2.51 10.32 -5.05
CA GLU A 28 -1.87 11.34 -4.21
C GLU A 28 -2.52 11.45 -2.83
N ARG A 29 -3.86 11.35 -2.76
CA ARG A 29 -4.60 11.40 -1.49
C ARG A 29 -4.29 10.17 -0.65
N LEU A 30 -4.29 8.98 -1.24
CA LEU A 30 -3.97 7.73 -0.55
C LEU A 30 -2.51 7.71 -0.09
N ARG A 31 -1.57 8.18 -0.91
CA ARG A 31 -0.15 8.31 -0.55
C ARG A 31 0.04 9.13 0.72
N ARG A 32 -0.65 10.28 0.84
CA ARG A 32 -0.59 11.13 2.04
C ARG A 32 -1.16 10.48 3.30
N THR A 33 -1.89 9.38 3.16
CA THR A 33 -2.47 8.64 4.27
C THR A 33 -1.62 7.43 4.65
N ILE A 34 -0.49 7.18 3.98
CA ILE A 34 0.47 6.16 4.36
C ILE A 34 1.08 6.55 5.70
N SER A 35 0.86 5.68 6.67
CA SER A 35 1.36 5.78 8.03
C SER A 35 1.51 4.38 8.58
N VAL A 36 2.16 4.24 9.72
CA VAL A 36 2.34 2.96 10.40
C VAL A 36 1.01 2.17 10.54
N ASP A 37 -0.08 2.85 10.92
CA ASP A 37 -1.38 2.19 11.17
C ASP A 37 -2.14 1.84 9.87
N THR A 38 -1.78 2.44 8.75
CA THR A 38 -2.54 2.34 7.48
C THR A 38 -1.78 1.63 6.37
N VAL A 39 -0.45 1.53 6.48
CA VAL A 39 0.41 1.02 5.40
C VAL A 39 0.10 -0.44 5.05
N VAL A 40 -0.23 -1.28 6.03
CA VAL A 40 -0.59 -2.69 5.76
C VAL A 40 -1.89 -2.79 4.98
N SER A 41 -2.93 -2.07 5.40
CA SER A 41 -4.22 -2.08 4.71
C SER A 41 -4.10 -1.51 3.30
N LEU A 42 -3.36 -0.40 3.13
CA LEU A 42 -3.12 0.21 1.82
C LEU A 42 -2.31 -0.71 0.91
N LEU A 43 -1.31 -1.40 1.44
CA LEU A 43 -0.50 -2.35 0.68
C LEU A 43 -1.33 -3.54 0.17
N ILE A 44 -2.21 -4.08 1.01
CA ILE A 44 -3.12 -5.17 0.60
C ILE A 44 -4.01 -4.70 -0.55
N VAL A 45 -4.66 -3.54 -0.41
CA VAL A 45 -5.57 -3.00 -1.43
C VAL A 45 -4.81 -2.67 -2.72
N ALA A 46 -3.62 -2.07 -2.62
CA ALA A 46 -2.78 -1.77 -3.77
C ALA A 46 -2.36 -3.05 -4.51
N GLY A 47 -1.99 -4.11 -3.76
CA GLY A 47 -1.66 -5.42 -4.34
C GLY A 47 -2.85 -6.09 -5.02
N GLN A 48 -4.05 -6.01 -4.44
CA GLN A 48 -5.28 -6.59 -5.01
C GLN A 48 -5.73 -5.90 -6.30
N HIS A 49 -5.55 -4.59 -6.40
CA HIS A 49 -5.99 -3.78 -7.55
C HIS A 49 -4.89 -3.45 -8.54
N ASN A 50 -3.68 -4.02 -8.37
CA ASN A 50 -2.50 -3.75 -9.20
C ASN A 50 -2.18 -2.26 -9.30
N TRP A 51 -2.30 -1.52 -8.18
CA TRP A 51 -1.89 -0.12 -8.09
C TRP A 51 -0.39 -0.05 -7.80
N ASP A 52 0.42 -0.35 -8.80
CA ASP A 52 1.87 -0.53 -8.66
C ASP A 52 2.54 0.69 -8.03
N TYR A 53 2.12 1.89 -8.41
CA TYR A 53 2.61 3.14 -7.82
C TYR A 53 2.37 3.20 -6.30
N LEU A 54 1.14 2.94 -5.84
CA LEU A 54 0.81 3.00 -4.41
C LEU A 54 1.48 1.86 -3.63
N LYS A 55 1.63 0.69 -4.27
CA LYS A 55 2.35 -0.46 -3.72
C LYS A 55 3.82 -0.11 -3.46
N GLU A 56 4.48 0.54 -4.41
CA GLU A 56 5.87 0.95 -4.29
C GLU A 56 6.08 1.97 -3.16
N GLU A 57 5.23 2.99 -3.07
CA GLU A 57 5.27 3.95 -1.95
C GLU A 57 5.10 3.27 -0.58
N CYS A 58 4.23 2.27 -0.49
CA CYS A 58 4.07 1.49 0.74
C CYS A 58 5.34 0.68 1.05
N PHE A 59 5.97 0.07 0.04
CA PHE A 59 7.22 -0.65 0.23
C PHE A 59 8.37 0.25 0.67
N GLU A 60 8.51 1.44 0.07
CA GLU A 60 9.51 2.42 0.48
C GLU A 60 9.31 2.88 1.92
N PHE A 61 8.06 3.16 2.30
CA PHE A 61 7.72 3.54 3.68
C PHE A 61 8.10 2.46 4.71
N ILE A 62 7.90 1.18 4.37
CA ILE A 62 8.23 0.05 5.24
C ILE A 62 9.75 -0.22 5.25
N ALA A 63 10.43 -0.02 4.12
CA ALA A 63 11.88 -0.23 4.00
C ALA A 63 12.69 0.83 4.76
N ASP A 64 12.10 1.98 5.10
CA ASP A 64 12.71 2.93 6.03
C ASP A 64 12.96 2.26 7.39
N ARG A 65 14.25 2.24 7.80
CA ARG A 65 14.71 1.60 9.04
C ARG A 65 13.99 2.06 10.29
N ASN A 66 13.47 3.29 10.31
CA ASN A 66 12.71 3.81 11.45
C ASN A 66 11.30 3.22 11.57
N ASN A 67 10.74 2.70 10.47
CA ASN A 67 9.40 2.13 10.42
C ASN A 67 9.41 0.59 10.40
N PHE A 68 10.56 -0.03 10.10
CA PHE A 68 10.73 -1.48 10.02
C PHE A 68 10.40 -2.21 11.34
N GLU A 69 10.77 -1.63 12.49
CA GLU A 69 10.40 -2.17 13.81
C GLU A 69 8.87 -2.20 14.02
N VAL A 70 8.14 -1.29 13.38
CA VAL A 70 6.69 -1.22 13.50
C VAL A 70 5.97 -2.15 12.53
N ALA A 71 6.69 -2.68 11.53
CA ALA A 71 6.24 -3.74 10.64
C ALA A 71 6.13 -5.12 11.31
N PHE A 72 6.44 -5.23 12.62
CA PHE A 72 6.24 -6.46 13.41
C PHE A 72 4.95 -6.47 14.25
N ARG A 73 4.03 -5.52 14.02
CA ARG A 73 2.69 -5.58 14.63
C ARG A 73 1.84 -6.67 14.00
N SER A 74 0.82 -7.14 14.74
CA SER A 74 -0.10 -8.23 14.36
C SER A 74 -0.75 -8.09 12.98
N GLU A 75 -0.80 -6.88 12.39
CA GLU A 75 -1.31 -6.67 11.04
C GLU A 75 -0.41 -7.30 9.96
N PHE A 76 0.91 -7.38 10.19
CA PHE A 76 1.83 -8.06 9.29
C PHE A 76 1.71 -9.58 9.35
N ASP A 77 1.31 -10.15 10.49
CA ASP A 77 1.01 -11.59 10.57
C ASP A 77 -0.14 -11.98 9.65
N HIS A 78 -1.17 -11.13 9.57
CA HIS A 78 -2.25 -11.32 8.60
C HIS A 78 -1.75 -11.17 7.17
N LEU A 79 -0.88 -10.19 6.88
CA LEU A 79 -0.28 -10.01 5.56
C LEU A 79 0.53 -11.24 5.12
N ILE A 80 1.32 -11.83 6.04
CA ILE A 80 2.11 -13.05 5.80
C ILE A 80 1.22 -14.25 5.48
N ARG A 81 0.11 -14.41 6.21
CA ARG A 81 -0.78 -15.57 6.04
C ARG A 81 -1.68 -15.45 4.81
N SER A 82 -2.21 -14.28 4.56
CA SER A 82 -3.23 -14.04 3.53
C SER A 82 -2.63 -13.67 2.16
N TYR A 83 -1.44 -13.06 2.14
CA TYR A 83 -0.79 -12.56 0.92
C TYR A 83 0.72 -12.92 0.88
N PRO A 84 1.07 -14.22 0.83
CA PRO A 84 2.46 -14.66 0.90
C PRO A 84 3.33 -14.13 -0.25
N SER A 85 2.78 -13.98 -1.45
CA SER A 85 3.50 -13.41 -2.61
C SER A 85 3.89 -11.95 -2.38
N LEU A 86 2.95 -11.16 -1.83
CA LEU A 86 3.16 -9.74 -1.56
C LEU A 86 4.22 -9.53 -0.46
N MET A 87 4.26 -10.42 0.54
CA MET A 87 5.36 -10.43 1.51
C MET A 87 6.69 -10.85 0.92
N GLY A 88 6.69 -11.75 -0.07
CA GLY A 88 7.90 -12.10 -0.83
C GLY A 88 8.48 -10.87 -1.54
N GLU A 89 7.64 -10.11 -2.24
CA GLU A 89 8.02 -8.86 -2.91
C GLU A 89 8.55 -7.82 -1.92
N LEU A 90 7.84 -7.60 -0.80
CA LEU A 90 8.29 -6.66 0.23
C LEU A 90 9.67 -7.05 0.79
N ARG A 91 9.88 -8.33 1.11
CA ARG A 91 11.18 -8.82 1.60
C ARG A 91 12.29 -8.58 0.58
N GLN A 92 12.04 -8.84 -0.70
CA GLN A 92 13.02 -8.55 -1.75
C GLN A 92 13.35 -7.05 -1.82
N LYS A 93 12.34 -6.17 -1.76
CA LYS A 93 12.56 -4.72 -1.78
C LYS A 93 13.38 -4.25 -0.59
N VAL A 94 13.05 -4.70 0.64
CA VAL A 94 13.81 -4.36 1.86
C VAL A 94 15.25 -4.88 1.79
N LEU A 95 15.47 -6.09 1.27
CA LEU A 95 16.81 -6.66 1.08
C LEU A 95 17.63 -5.89 0.03
N SER A 96 16.99 -5.37 -1.01
CA SER A 96 17.65 -4.57 -2.06
C SER A 96 17.95 -3.12 -1.66
N ALA A 97 17.33 -2.63 -0.57
CA ALA A 97 17.47 -1.26 -0.08
C ALA A 97 18.57 -1.11 1.00
N ASN A 98 19.21 -2.21 1.41
CA ASN A 98 20.26 -2.26 2.44
C ASN A 98 21.64 -2.58 1.87
#